data_AF-A0A1Q7IQC3-F1
#
_entry.id   AF-A0A1Q7IQC3-F1
#
_cell.length_a   1.000
_cell.length_b   1.000
_cell.length_c   1.000
_cell.angle_alpha   90.00
_cell.angle_beta   90.00
_cell.angle_gamma   90.00
#
_symmetry.space_group_name_H-M   'P 1'
#
loop_
_entity.id
_entity.type
_entity.pdbx_description
1 polymer ?
#
loop_
_entity_poly.entity_id
_entity_poly.type
_entity_poly.pdbx_seq_one_letter_code
_entity_poly.pdbx_strand_id
1 'polypeptide(L)'
;MDANTEFDPYVQKNRLAELKAKLPNFAFYTPDMDNHGQNTSLKRASQWLESILDPLLNDTEFMRDVLIVVTFDESATHHAVEDGHIFTVMLGPMLKPGEDKTRINHYTVLRTIESIFTLPQMTENDRREIPIPINW
;
A
#
# COMPACT_ATOMS: atom_id res chain seq x y z
N MET A 1 -18.88 -4.95 -36.59
CA MET A 1 -17.73 -5.80 -36.24
C MET A 1 -16.56 -5.22 -36.98
N ASP A 2 -15.65 -4.57 -36.27
CA ASP A 2 -14.24 -4.45 -36.67
C ASP A 2 -13.45 -4.71 -35.39
N ALA A 3 -13.21 -6.00 -35.17
CA ALA A 3 -12.26 -6.49 -34.19
C ALA A 3 -10.88 -6.26 -34.81
N ASN A 4 -10.17 -5.23 -34.31
CA ASN A 4 -8.72 -5.05 -34.28
C ASN A 4 -8.41 -3.57 -33.98
N THR A 5 -8.71 -3.11 -32.76
CA THR A 5 -7.95 -1.99 -32.21
C THR A 5 -6.57 -2.52 -31.89
N GLU A 6 -5.68 -2.33 -32.86
CA GLU A 6 -4.26 -2.59 -32.79
C GLU A 6 -3.70 -1.99 -31.49
N PHE A 7 -2.84 -2.77 -30.82
CA PHE A 7 -2.23 -2.43 -29.54
C PHE A 7 -1.19 -1.32 -29.79
N ASP A 8 -1.63 -0.06 -29.93
CA ASP A 8 -0.74 1.08 -30.13
C ASP A 8 -0.04 1.45 -28.81
N PRO A 9 1.27 1.19 -28.67
CA PRO A 9 2.01 1.44 -27.43
C PRO A 9 2.11 2.94 -27.09
N TYR A 10 1.99 3.83 -28.09
CA TYR A 10 2.07 5.28 -27.89
C TYR A 10 0.78 5.84 -27.30
N VAL A 11 -0.38 5.34 -27.73
CA VAL A 11 -1.69 5.74 -27.18
C VAL A 11 -1.81 5.32 -25.71
N GLN A 12 -1.35 4.12 -25.35
CA GLN A 12 -1.35 3.66 -23.95
C GLN A 12 -0.36 4.44 -23.09
N LYS A 13 0.84 4.72 -23.59
CA LYS A 13 1.83 5.54 -22.87
C LYS A 13 1.30 6.93 -22.53
N ASN A 14 0.58 7.57 -23.45
CA ASN A 14 -0.03 8.88 -23.22
C ASN A 14 -1.20 8.81 -22.23
N ARG A 15 -2.06 7.79 -22.35
CA ARG A 15 -3.16 7.55 -21.40
C ARG A 15 -2.67 7.30 -19.98
N LEU A 16 -1.57 6.55 -19.84
CA LEU A 16 -0.97 6.27 -18.53
C LEU A 16 -0.25 7.49 -17.95
N ALA A 17 0.38 8.32 -18.78
CA ALA A 17 0.89 9.61 -18.34
C ALA A 17 -0.24 10.55 -17.87
N GLU A 18 -1.39 10.56 -18.56
CA GLU A 18 -2.57 11.34 -18.18
C GLU A 18 -3.27 10.82 -16.92
N LEU A 19 -3.34 9.49 -16.73
CA LEU A 19 -3.85 8.87 -15.50
C LEU A 19 -2.91 9.14 -14.32
N LYS A 20 -1.60 9.00 -14.51
CA LYS A 20 -0.59 9.38 -13.50
C LYS A 20 -0.64 10.87 -13.16
N ALA A 21 -0.87 11.75 -14.13
CA ALA A 21 -1.00 13.18 -13.89
C ALA A 21 -2.24 13.55 -13.05
N LYS A 22 -3.20 12.63 -12.88
CA LYS A 22 -4.40 12.82 -12.06
C LYS A 22 -4.33 12.16 -10.68
N LEU A 23 -3.42 11.20 -10.48
CA LEU A 23 -3.28 10.49 -9.21
C LEU A 23 -2.27 11.22 -8.32
N PRO A 24 -2.54 11.34 -7.01
CA PRO A 24 -1.55 11.87 -6.10
C PRO A 24 -0.37 10.89 -6.00
N ASN A 25 0.85 11.42 -5.88
CA ASN A 25 2.04 10.60 -5.67
C ASN A 25 1.99 9.84 -4.33
N PHE A 26 1.23 10.34 -3.36
CA PHE A 26 1.00 9.73 -2.07
C PHE A 26 -0.48 9.86 -1.68
N ALA A 27 -1.10 8.76 -1.24
CA ALA A 27 -2.44 8.76 -0.69
C ALA A 27 -2.45 8.00 0.64
N PHE A 28 -3.11 8.58 1.64
CA PHE A 28 -3.42 7.93 2.90
C PHE A 28 -4.94 7.84 3.02
N TYR A 29 -5.45 6.62 3.19
CA TYR A 29 -6.88 6.36 3.22
C TYR A 29 -7.22 5.58 4.49
N THR A 30 -8.15 6.12 5.27
CA THR A 30 -8.78 5.42 6.39
C THR A 30 -10.19 5.02 5.97
N PRO A 31 -10.58 3.75 6.11
CA PRO A 31 -11.96 3.33 5.86
C PRO A 31 -12.94 4.02 6.81
N ASP A 32 -14.22 4.03 6.45
CA ASP A 32 -15.27 4.51 7.35
C ASP A 32 -15.50 3.56 8.55
N MET A 33 -16.39 3.98 9.45
CA MET A 33 -16.74 3.25 10.67
C MET A 33 -17.37 1.87 10.41
N ASP A 34 -17.82 1.56 9.18
CA ASP A 34 -18.36 0.25 8.87
C ASP A 34 -17.27 -0.74 8.40
N ASN A 35 -16.17 -0.21 7.89
CA ASN A 35 -15.18 -0.96 7.12
C ASN A 35 -13.77 -0.95 7.74
N HIS A 36 -13.50 -0.12 8.75
CA HIS A 36 -12.20 -0.04 9.44
C HIS A 36 -11.87 -1.24 10.35
N GLY A 37 -12.84 -2.12 10.62
CA GLY A 37 -12.61 -3.38 11.34
C GLY A 37 -12.60 -3.30 12.88
N GLN A 38 -12.87 -2.13 13.48
CA GLN A 38 -13.07 -2.01 14.93
C GLN A 38 -14.54 -2.02 15.35
N ASN A 39 -15.45 -1.34 14.62
CA ASN A 39 -16.87 -1.32 14.97
C ASN A 39 -17.67 -2.51 14.40
N THR A 40 -17.11 -3.18 13.40
CA THR A 40 -17.72 -4.34 12.75
C THR A 40 -16.75 -5.52 12.76
N SER A 41 -17.14 -6.67 12.21
CA SER A 41 -16.27 -7.84 12.17
C SER A 41 -15.09 -7.65 11.21
N LEU A 42 -13.93 -8.25 11.52
CA LEU A 42 -12.80 -8.33 10.59
C LEU A 42 -13.20 -8.90 9.23
N LYS A 43 -14.13 -9.88 9.19
CA LYS A 43 -14.65 -10.43 7.94
C LYS A 43 -15.29 -9.36 7.03
N ARG A 44 -16.05 -8.42 7.60
CA ARG A 44 -16.67 -7.32 6.85
C ARG A 44 -15.60 -6.37 6.30
N ALA A 45 -14.66 -5.98 7.15
CA ALA A 45 -13.53 -5.15 6.75
C ALA A 45 -12.70 -5.79 5.61
N SER A 46 -12.40 -7.10 5.73
CA SER A 46 -11.68 -7.85 4.70
C SER A 46 -12.46 -7.94 3.38
N GLN A 47 -13.76 -8.22 3.42
CA GLN A 47 -14.60 -8.28 2.22
C GLN A 47 -14.70 -6.92 1.52
N TRP A 48 -14.82 -5.84 2.30
CA TRP A 48 -14.80 -4.49 1.76
C TRP A 48 -13.44 -4.17 1.13
N LEU A 49 -12.34 -4.48 1.83
CA LEU A 49 -10.99 -4.22 1.34
C LEU A 49 -10.71 -4.98 0.03
N GLU A 50 -11.07 -6.26 -0.03
CA GLU A 50 -10.99 -7.09 -1.23
C GLU A 50 -11.76 -6.45 -2.40
N SER A 51 -12.99 -5.97 -2.17
CA SER A 51 -13.80 -5.34 -3.21
C SER A 51 -13.18 -4.07 -3.82
N ILE A 52 -12.34 -3.36 -3.06
CA ILE A 52 -11.65 -2.15 -3.51
C ILE A 52 -10.27 -2.48 -4.12
N LEU A 53 -9.53 -3.41 -3.51
CA LEU A 53 -8.17 -3.74 -3.94
C LEU A 53 -8.15 -4.66 -5.17
N ASP A 54 -9.06 -5.63 -5.29
CA ASP A 54 -9.01 -6.60 -6.39
C ASP A 54 -9.03 -5.95 -7.78
N PRO A 55 -9.88 -4.96 -8.09
CA PRO A 55 -9.83 -4.28 -9.38
C PRO A 55 -8.50 -3.53 -9.61
N LEU A 56 -7.93 -2.94 -8.55
CA LEU A 56 -6.68 -2.19 -8.63
C LEU A 56 -5.49 -3.14 -8.85
N LEU A 57 -5.43 -4.24 -8.10
CA LEU A 57 -4.36 -5.24 -8.21
C LEU A 57 -4.36 -5.93 -9.57
N ASN A 58 -5.52 -6.07 -10.21
CA ASN A 58 -5.65 -6.62 -11.56
C ASN A 58 -5.34 -5.60 -12.68
N ASP A 59 -5.28 -4.31 -12.36
CA ASP A 59 -4.88 -3.27 -13.31
C ASP A 59 -3.35 -3.11 -13.31
N THR A 60 -2.70 -3.84 -14.24
CA THR A 60 -1.24 -3.79 -14.40
C THR A 60 -0.70 -2.41 -14.77
N GLU A 61 -1.48 -1.55 -15.44
CA GLU A 61 -1.04 -0.19 -15.77
C GLU A 61 -1.04 0.68 -14.51
N PHE A 62 -2.09 0.58 -13.70
CA PHE A 62 -2.17 1.24 -12.40
C PHE A 62 -1.05 0.76 -11.47
N MET A 63 -0.87 -0.55 -11.32
CA MET A 63 0.09 -1.12 -10.36
C MET A 63 1.56 -0.96 -10.74
N ARG A 64 1.88 -0.58 -11.98
CA ARG A 64 3.27 -0.57 -12.49
C ARG A 64 4.26 0.13 -11.57
N ASP A 65 3.85 1.27 -11.00
CA ASP A 65 4.71 2.11 -10.14
C ASP A 65 4.00 2.43 -8.80
N VAL A 66 3.15 1.52 -8.32
CA VAL A 66 2.34 1.72 -7.11
C VAL A 66 2.71 0.69 -6.06
N LEU A 67 3.01 1.19 -4.86
CA LEU A 67 3.11 0.41 -3.64
C LEU A 67 1.86 0.66 -2.79
N ILE A 68 1.13 -0.40 -2.49
CA ILE A 68 0.00 -0.36 -1.53
C ILE A 68 0.50 -0.93 -0.21
N VAL A 69 0.28 -0.20 0.87
CA VAL A 69 0.53 -0.68 2.24
C VAL A 69 -0.80 -0.75 2.97
N VAL A 70 -1.21 -1.93 3.39
CA VAL A 70 -2.38 -2.13 4.25
C VAL A 70 -1.88 -2.43 5.66
N THR A 71 -2.35 -1.68 6.64
CA THR A 71 -1.93 -1.82 8.04
C THR A 71 -3.06 -1.40 8.98
N PHE A 72 -2.93 -1.73 10.27
CA PHE A 72 -3.76 -1.22 11.36
C PHE A 72 -2.99 -0.19 12.19
N ASP A 73 -3.66 0.67 12.93
CA ASP A 73 -3.04 1.63 13.86
C ASP A 73 -2.81 1.05 15.26
N GLU A 74 -3.59 0.04 15.66
CA GLU A 74 -3.45 -0.66 16.94
C GLU A 74 -3.83 -2.16 16.86
N SER A 75 -3.36 -2.93 17.86
CA SER A 75 -3.82 -4.31 18.08
C SER A 75 -5.10 -4.31 18.91
N ALA A 76 -6.00 -5.27 18.66
CA ALA A 76 -7.24 -5.42 19.42
C ALA A 76 -7.01 -5.90 20.88
N THR A 77 -5.85 -6.48 21.17
CA THR A 77 -5.47 -6.99 22.49
C THR A 77 -4.58 -5.98 23.21
N HIS A 78 -4.93 -5.69 24.47
CA HIS A 78 -4.17 -4.85 25.41
C HIS A 78 -3.41 -5.70 26.45
N HIS A 79 -2.87 -6.85 26.03
CA HIS A 79 -2.13 -7.74 26.91
C HIS A 79 -0.63 -7.76 26.54
N ALA A 80 0.20 -7.46 27.53
CA ALA A 80 1.64 -7.16 27.51
C ALA A 80 2.59 -8.08 26.71
N VAL A 81 2.13 -9.22 26.17
CA VAL A 81 2.95 -10.17 25.41
C VAL A 81 2.79 -10.00 23.89
N GLU A 82 1.68 -9.40 23.44
CA GLU A 82 1.39 -9.10 22.01
C GLU A 82 1.07 -7.61 21.76
N ASP A 83 1.24 -6.75 22.76
CA ASP A 83 0.92 -5.32 22.69
C ASP A 83 1.54 -4.65 21.45
N GLY A 84 0.68 -4.25 20.51
CA GLY A 84 1.06 -3.51 19.31
C GLY A 84 1.50 -4.36 18.11
N HIS A 85 1.38 -5.69 18.16
CA HIS A 85 1.55 -6.49 16.94
C HIS A 85 0.31 -6.37 16.06
N ILE A 86 0.51 -5.85 14.85
CA ILE A 86 -0.54 -5.54 13.89
C ILE A 86 -0.28 -6.26 12.58
N PHE A 87 -1.35 -6.51 11.84
CA PHE A 87 -1.22 -6.96 10.46
C PHE A 87 -0.70 -5.80 9.59
N THR A 88 0.34 -6.08 8.81
CA THR A 88 0.83 -5.19 7.76
C THR A 88 1.17 -6.02 6.53
N VAL A 89 0.68 -5.61 5.36
CA VAL A 89 1.05 -6.20 4.06
C VAL A 89 1.40 -5.11 3.08
N MET A 90 2.44 -5.38 2.28
CA MET A 90 2.87 -4.54 1.18
C MET A 90 2.56 -5.25 -0.14
N LEU A 91 1.95 -4.55 -1.08
CA LEU A 91 1.52 -5.09 -2.37
C LEU A 91 2.07 -4.20 -3.50
N GLY A 92 2.73 -4.83 -4.46
CA GLY A 92 3.22 -4.17 -5.66
C GLY A 92 4.21 -5.04 -6.44
N PRO A 93 4.40 -4.77 -7.75
CA PRO A 93 5.23 -5.59 -8.64
C PRO A 93 6.74 -5.57 -8.31
N MET A 94 7.21 -4.56 -7.58
CA MET A 94 8.60 -4.38 -7.14
C MET A 94 9.00 -5.25 -5.93
N LEU A 95 8.04 -5.95 -5.33
CA LEU A 95 8.25 -6.75 -4.12
C LEU A 95 8.52 -8.21 -4.45
N LYS A 96 9.37 -8.85 -3.63
CA LYS A 96 9.51 -10.31 -3.64
C LYS A 96 8.33 -10.92 -2.87
N PRO A 97 7.51 -11.80 -3.48
CA PRO A 97 6.44 -12.45 -2.76
C PRO A 97 6.99 -13.33 -1.62
N GLY A 98 6.39 -13.21 -0.44
CA GLY A 98 6.76 -14.01 0.72
C GLY A 98 6.44 -13.32 2.04
N GLU A 99 6.75 -14.02 3.12
CA GLU A 99 6.71 -13.49 4.48
C GLU A 99 8.10 -12.94 4.83
N ASP A 100 8.15 -11.70 5.30
CA ASP A 100 9.35 -11.11 5.91
C ASP A 100 9.20 -11.12 7.43
N LYS A 101 10.16 -11.73 8.12
CA LYS A 101 10.18 -11.85 9.59
C LYS A 101 10.94 -10.72 10.27
N THR A 102 11.41 -9.74 9.49
CA THR A 102 12.06 -8.54 10.01
C THR A 102 11.06 -7.78 10.88
N ARG A 103 11.46 -7.46 12.11
CA ARG A 103 10.64 -6.64 13.00
C ARG A 103 10.58 -5.21 12.45
N ILE A 104 9.38 -4.78 12.09
CA ILE A 104 9.08 -3.40 11.67
C ILE A 104 8.05 -2.77 12.60
N ASN A 105 7.92 -1.45 12.53
CA ASN A 105 6.87 -0.68 13.20
C ASN A 105 6.38 0.45 12.26
N HIS A 106 5.47 1.30 12.75
CA HIS A 106 4.97 2.44 11.94
C HIS A 106 6.05 3.43 11.52
N TYR A 107 7.08 3.65 12.33
CA TYR A 107 8.22 4.47 11.94
C TYR A 107 9.04 3.82 10.83
N THR A 108 9.13 2.48 10.78
CA THR A 108 9.77 1.77 9.67
C THR A 108 9.02 2.02 8.36
N VAL A 109 7.68 2.04 8.39
CA VAL A 109 6.84 2.37 7.23
C VAL A 109 7.03 3.84 6.82
N LEU A 110 6.99 4.78 7.77
CA LEU A 110 7.26 6.19 7.51
C LEU A 110 8.64 6.40 6.89
N ARG A 111 9.67 5.76 7.46
CA ARG A 111 11.04 5.84 6.97
C ARG A 111 11.17 5.32 5.53
N THR A 112 10.39 4.32 5.18
CA THR A 112 10.31 3.79 3.81
C THR A 112 9.68 4.82 2.87
N ILE A 113 8.59 5.47 3.26
CA ILE A 113 7.94 6.55 2.49
C ILE A 113 8.92 7.72 2.28
N GLU A 114 9.60 8.16 3.33
CA GLU A 114 10.62 9.21 3.23
C GLU A 114 11.71 8.85 2.23
N SER A 115 12.19 7.60 2.26
CA SER A 115 13.20 7.12 1.32
C SER A 115 12.70 7.12 -0.13
N ILE A 116 11.45 6.72 -0.39
CA ILE A 116 10.84 6.73 -1.73
C ILE A 116 10.77 8.16 -2.28
N PHE A 117 10.33 9.12 -1.45
CA PHE A 117 10.14 10.51 -1.86
C PHE A 117 11.38 11.39 -1.68
N THR A 118 12.51 10.84 -1.25
CA THR A 118 13.74 11.60 -0.94
C THR A 118 13.47 12.74 0.07
N LEU A 119 12.67 12.45 1.10
CA LEU A 119 12.34 13.39 2.16
C LEU A 119 13.33 13.25 3.34
N PRO A 120 13.60 14.35 4.07
CA PRO A 120 14.35 14.28 5.32
C PRO A 120 13.53 13.57 6.40
N GLN A 121 14.20 12.98 7.39
CA GLN A 121 13.52 12.45 8.58
C GLN A 121 12.85 13.57 9.38
N MET A 122 11.65 13.31 9.87
CA MET A 122 10.86 14.28 10.60
C MET A 122 11.17 14.28 12.10
N THR A 123 11.51 13.13 12.68
CA THR A 123 11.72 12.98 14.13
C THR A 123 13.00 12.18 14.45
N GLU A 124 13.15 11.77 15.72
CA GLU A 124 14.20 10.86 16.14
C GLU A 124 13.78 9.38 16.01
N ASN A 125 12.48 9.10 15.96
CA ASN A 125 11.98 7.72 15.93
C ASN A 125 12.18 7.09 14.54
N ASP A 126 11.71 7.74 13.49
CA ASP A 126 11.98 7.44 12.07
C ASP A 126 13.47 7.46 11.71
N ARG A 127 14.26 8.37 12.31
CA ARG A 127 15.72 8.42 12.09
C ARG A 127 16.44 7.12 12.45
N ARG A 128 15.93 6.38 13.45
CA ARG A 128 16.53 5.13 13.92
C ARG A 128 16.13 3.92 13.10
N GLU A 129 15.13 4.07 12.23
CA GLU A 129 14.61 3.00 11.42
C GLU A 129 15.41 2.83 10.13
N ILE A 130 15.43 1.60 9.63
CA ILE A 130 15.99 1.25 8.33
C ILE A 130 14.80 1.09 7.38
N PRO A 131 14.77 1.80 6.23
CA PRO A 131 13.67 1.65 5.29
C PRO A 131 13.58 0.22 4.78
N ILE A 132 12.36 -0.25 4.54
CA ILE A 132 12.11 -1.57 3.96
C ILE A 132 12.73 -1.58 2.56
N PRO A 133 13.55 -2.59 2.22
CA PRO A 133 14.15 -2.66 0.89
C PRO A 133 13.08 -2.84 -0.18
N ILE A 134 12.94 -1.83 -1.05
CA ILE A 134 12.05 -1.87 -2.21
C ILE A 134 12.90 -1.84 -3.48
N ASN A 135 12.76 -2.86 -4.31
CA ASN A 135 13.53 -2.99 -5.55
C ASN A 135 12.64 -2.64 -6.74
N TRP A 136 12.58 -1.35 -7.07
CA TRP A 136 11.91 -0.84 -8.27
C TRP A 136 12.53 -1.38 -9.55
#